data_AF-A0A3A8JFA5-F1
#
_entry.id   AF-A0A3A8JFA5-F1
#
_cell.length_a   1.000
_cell.length_b   1.000
_cell.length_c   1.000
_cell.angle_alpha   90.00
_cell.angle_beta   90.00
_cell.angle_gamma   90.00
#
_symmetry.space_group_name_H-M   'P 1'
#
loop_
_entity.id
_entity.type
_entity.pdbx_description
1 polymer ?
#
loop_
_entity_poly.entity_id
_entity_poly.type
_entity_poly.pdbx_seq_one_letter_code
_entity_poly.pdbx_strand_id
1 'polypeptide(L)'
;AGGGAGGHNGLKSMVQCLGEDAFIRVRVGIGKPEGPNAKERVAGYVLSNFDDGERRQLEELIARAADMAESWVRDGLATAMNRHNRKA
;
A
#
# COMPACT_ATOMS: atom_id res chain seq x y z
N ALA A 1 -3.59 10.06 -13.12
CA ALA A 1 -3.84 8.80 -12.41
C ALA A 1 -4.17 9.17 -10.97
N GLY A 2 -5.45 9.13 -10.63
CA GLY A 2 -5.95 9.36 -9.27
C GLY A 2 -6.77 8.15 -8.86
N GLY A 3 -6.68 7.79 -7.59
CA GLY A 3 -7.42 6.69 -7.03
C GLY A 3 -7.88 7.09 -5.65
N GLY A 4 -9.17 6.93 -5.37
CA GLY A 4 -9.77 7.33 -4.10
C GLY A 4 -9.02 6.78 -2.88
N ALA A 5 -9.30 7.37 -1.71
CA ALA A 5 -8.58 7.08 -0.47
C ALA A 5 -8.70 5.63 0.02
N GLY A 6 -9.62 4.83 -0.53
CA GLY A 6 -9.74 3.39 -0.22
C GLY A 6 -9.98 3.10 1.26
N GLY A 7 -10.57 4.03 2.00
CA GLY A 7 -10.78 3.94 3.45
C GLY A 7 -9.60 4.40 4.32
N HIS A 8 -8.44 4.74 3.74
CA HIS A 8 -7.24 5.16 4.48
C HIS A 8 -7.35 6.61 4.97
N ASN A 9 -7.37 6.83 6.29
CA ASN A 9 -7.58 8.15 6.88
C ASN A 9 -6.46 9.15 6.51
N GLY A 10 -5.20 8.71 6.44
CA GLY A 10 -4.10 9.57 5.98
C GLY A 10 -4.26 10.04 4.53
N LEU A 11 -4.81 9.19 3.64
CA LEU A 11 -5.01 9.57 2.24
C LEU A 11 -6.20 10.52 2.10
N LYS A 12 -7.26 10.33 2.91
CA LYS A 12 -8.36 11.30 2.98
C LYS A 12 -7.85 12.68 3.41
N SER A 13 -6.98 12.74 4.41
CA SER A 13 -6.38 13.98 4.88
C SER A 13 -5.51 14.64 3.80
N MET A 14 -4.69 13.88 3.07
CA MET A 14 -3.90 14.40 1.95
C MET A 14 -4.78 15.01 0.85
N VAL A 15 -5.82 14.29 0.41
CA VAL A 15 -6.75 14.79 -0.62
C VAL A 15 -7.45 16.07 -0.15
N GLN A 16 -7.86 16.11 1.13
CA GLN A 16 -8.47 17.30 1.71
C GLN A 16 -7.51 18.50 1.73
N CYS A 17 -6.23 18.28 2.03
CA CYS A 17 -5.23 19.35 2.09
C CYS A 17 -4.77 19.82 0.70
N LEU A 18 -4.67 18.90 -0.26
CA LEU A 18 -4.18 19.19 -1.62
C LEU A 18 -5.28 19.64 -2.57
N GLY A 19 -6.54 19.34 -2.27
CA GLY A 19 -7.70 19.64 -3.14
C GLY A 19 -7.85 18.66 -4.32
N GLU A 20 -6.93 17.70 -4.48
CA GLU A 20 -6.96 16.69 -5.53
C GLU A 20 -6.42 15.34 -5.05
N ASP A 21 -6.72 14.29 -5.80
CA ASP A 21 -6.19 12.93 -5.60
C ASP A 21 -5.16 12.53 -6.67
N ALA A 22 -4.65 13.51 -7.42
CA ALA A 22 -3.75 13.33 -8.56
C ALA A 22 -2.28 13.08 -8.15
N PHE A 23 -2.06 12.31 -7.09
CA PHE A 23 -0.72 11.92 -6.65
C PHE A 23 -0.47 10.42 -6.87
N ILE A 24 0.77 10.12 -7.26
CA ILE A 24 1.24 8.74 -7.44
C ILE A 24 1.63 8.18 -6.07
N ARG A 25 1.34 6.90 -5.84
CA ARG A 25 1.66 6.20 -4.59
C ARG A 25 2.08 4.76 -4.84
N VAL A 26 3.05 4.29 -4.06
CA VAL A 26 3.39 2.87 -3.93
C VAL A 26 2.41 2.23 -2.93
N ARG A 27 1.75 1.14 -3.33
CA ARG A 27 0.79 0.43 -2.48
C ARG A 27 1.40 -0.88 -2.00
N VAL A 28 1.62 -0.99 -0.70
CA VAL A 28 2.06 -2.23 -0.05
C VAL A 28 0.85 -2.89 0.59
N GLY A 29 0.52 -4.10 0.15
CA GLY A 29 -0.64 -4.83 0.67
C GLY A 29 -0.30 -5.54 1.97
N ILE A 30 -1.08 -5.31 3.02
CA ILE A 30 -0.98 -5.99 4.32
C ILE A 30 -2.11 -7.01 4.53
N GLY A 31 -2.85 -7.37 3.48
CA GLY A 31 -4.06 -8.18 3.60
C GLY A 31 -5.29 -7.41 4.09
N LYS A 32 -6.27 -8.13 4.61
CA LYS A 32 -7.53 -7.60 5.17
C LYS A 32 -8.08 -8.60 6.19
N PRO A 33 -8.81 -8.15 7.22
CA PRO A 33 -9.51 -9.07 8.11
C PRO A 33 -10.54 -9.90 7.33
N GLU A 34 -10.62 -11.20 7.63
CA GLU A 34 -11.57 -12.14 7.01
C GLU A 34 -12.66 -12.59 8.00
N GLY A 35 -13.80 -13.06 7.49
CA GLY A 35 -14.91 -13.56 8.33
C GLY A 35 -15.98 -12.52 8.71
N PRO A 36 -16.91 -12.85 9.62
CA PRO A 36 -18.03 -11.99 10.00
C PRO A 36 -17.55 -10.65 10.53
N ASN A 37 -18.23 -9.54 10.23
CA ASN A 37 -17.86 -8.19 10.69
C ASN A 37 -16.42 -7.75 10.29
N ALA A 38 -15.93 -8.23 9.14
CA ALA A 38 -14.59 -7.88 8.65
C ALA A 38 -14.40 -6.36 8.50
N LYS A 39 -15.42 -5.62 8.06
CA LYS A 39 -15.34 -4.18 7.85
C LYS A 39 -15.10 -3.42 9.16
N GLU A 40 -15.80 -3.82 10.21
CA GLU A 40 -15.73 -3.22 11.54
C GLU A 40 -14.36 -3.45 12.20
N ARG A 41 -13.69 -4.57 11.87
CA ARG A 41 -12.36 -4.90 12.40
C ARG A 41 -11.19 -4.26 11.67
N VAL A 42 -11.41 -3.55 10.56
CA VAL A 42 -10.32 -2.94 9.78
C VAL A 42 -9.45 -2.02 10.65
N ALA A 43 -10.07 -1.20 11.50
CA ALA A 43 -9.33 -0.29 12.39
C ALA A 43 -8.42 -1.04 13.38
N GLY A 44 -8.89 -2.14 13.95
CA GLY A 44 -8.07 -2.99 14.83
C GLY A 44 -6.96 -3.71 14.07
N TYR A 45 -7.26 -4.21 12.86
CA TYR A 45 -6.31 -4.90 12.01
C TYR A 45 -5.10 -4.03 11.66
N VAL A 46 -5.32 -2.79 11.21
CA VAL A 46 -4.23 -1.88 10.80
C VAL A 46 -3.39 -1.35 11.98
N LEU A 47 -3.87 -1.50 13.21
CA LEU A 47 -3.17 -1.10 14.43
C LEU A 47 -2.54 -2.30 15.16
N SER A 48 -2.75 -3.51 14.67
CA SER A 48 -2.23 -4.74 15.27
C SER A 48 -0.80 -5.05 14.80
N ASN A 49 -0.09 -5.86 15.58
CA ASN A 49 1.21 -6.38 15.16
C ASN A 49 1.05 -7.51 14.15
N PHE A 50 2.00 -7.64 13.24
CA PHE A 50 2.15 -8.81 12.38
C PHE A 50 2.44 -10.08 13.20
N ASP A 51 1.88 -11.20 12.76
CA ASP A 51 2.17 -12.52 13.31
C ASP A 51 3.54 -13.07 12.84
N ASP A 52 4.00 -14.18 13.42
CA ASP A 52 5.32 -14.76 13.11
C ASP A 52 5.43 -15.33 11.68
N GLY A 53 4.31 -15.68 11.05
CA GLY A 53 4.25 -16.06 9.64
C GLY A 53 4.44 -14.84 8.74
N GLU A 54 3.72 -13.77 9.01
CA GLU A 54 3.77 -12.51 8.27
C GLU A 54 5.13 -11.80 8.43
N ARG A 55 5.70 -11.80 9.64
CA ARG A 55 7.01 -11.21 9.93
C ARG A 55 8.12 -11.79 9.05
N ARG A 56 8.06 -13.10 8.76
CA ARG A 56 9.04 -13.76 7.88
C ARG A 56 8.99 -13.26 6.45
N GLN A 57 7.84 -12.74 6.00
CA GLN A 57 7.65 -12.19 4.66
C GLN A 57 7.87 -10.67 4.62
N LEU A 58 7.87 -10.01 5.79
CA LEU A 58 7.90 -8.56 5.89
C LEU A 58 9.20 -7.95 5.37
N GLU A 59 10.36 -8.56 5.65
CA GLU A 59 11.66 -8.08 5.17
C GLU A 59 11.71 -8.04 3.64
N GLU A 60 11.27 -9.12 2.99
CA GLU A 60 11.21 -9.20 1.54
C GLU A 60 10.19 -8.21 0.95
N LEU A 61 9.03 -8.06 1.61
CA LEU A 61 8.01 -7.11 1.19
C LEU A 61 8.53 -5.66 1.24
N ILE A 62 9.23 -5.28 2.32
CA ILE A 62 9.83 -3.96 2.48
C ILE A 62 10.91 -3.72 1.44
N ALA A 63 11.81 -4.70 1.21
CA ALA A 63 12.85 -4.59 0.19
C ALA A 63 12.26 -4.35 -1.21
N ARG A 64 11.26 -5.15 -1.59
CA ARG A 64 10.55 -4.98 -2.88
C ARG A 64 9.86 -3.62 -3.01
N ALA A 65 9.30 -3.10 -1.91
CA ALA A 65 8.67 -1.78 -1.90
C ALA A 65 9.69 -0.65 -2.06
N ALA A 66 10.86 -0.78 -1.42
CA ALA A 66 11.97 0.16 -1.59
C ALA A 66 12.50 0.15 -3.03
N ASP A 67 12.73 -1.03 -3.61
CA ASP A 67 13.17 -1.18 -5.01
C ASP A 67 12.17 -0.54 -5.99
N MET A 68 10.86 -0.69 -5.73
CA MET A 68 9.83 -0.07 -6.55
C MET A 68 9.88 1.46 -6.47
N ALA A 69 10.07 2.02 -5.27
CA ALA A 69 10.21 3.45 -5.08
C ALA A 69 11.46 4.00 -5.79
N GLU A 70 12.60 3.30 -5.68
CA GLU A 70 13.84 3.66 -6.36
C GLU A 70 13.71 3.57 -7.88
N SER A 71 13.15 2.47 -8.40
CA SER A 71 12.95 2.29 -9.84
C SER A 71 12.01 3.36 -10.41
N TRP A 72 10.98 3.78 -9.65
CA TRP A 72 10.13 4.87 -10.08
C TRP A 72 10.90 6.19 -10.22
N VAL A 73 11.72 6.54 -9.22
CA VAL A 73 12.53 7.76 -9.25
C VAL A 73 13.58 7.73 -10.37
N ARG A 74 14.23 6.58 -10.60
CA ARG A 74 15.34 6.44 -11.55
C ARG A 74 14.90 6.18 -12.98
N ASP A 75 13.92 5.29 -13.17
CA ASP A 75 13.56 4.72 -14.47
C ASP A 75 12.19 5.18 -14.97
N GLY A 76 11.46 5.96 -14.16
CA GLY A 76 10.12 6.46 -14.46
C GLY A 76 8.99 5.49 -14.12
N LEU A 77 7.76 6.04 -14.07
CA LEU A 77 6.57 5.33 -13.57
C LEU A 77 6.25 4.06 -14.37
N ALA A 78 6.23 4.15 -15.70
CA ALA A 78 5.85 3.02 -16.56
C ALA A 78 6.82 1.84 -16.39
N THR A 79 8.12 2.11 -16.30
CA THR A 79 9.15 1.09 -16.09
C THR A 79 8.99 0.42 -14.74
N ALA A 80 8.84 1.21 -13.67
CA ALA A 80 8.66 0.69 -12.32
C ALA A 80 7.39 -0.18 -12.21
N MET A 81 6.26 0.27 -12.78
CA MET A 81 5.02 -0.50 -12.80
C MET A 81 5.19 -1.82 -13.54
N ASN A 82 5.79 -1.84 -14.73
CA ASN A 82 6.00 -3.06 -15.51
C ASN A 82 6.97 -4.04 -14.86
N ARG A 83 7.93 -3.55 -14.07
CA ARG A 83 8.90 -4.38 -13.34
C ARG A 83 8.27 -5.00 -12.09
N HIS A 84 7.55 -4.21 -11.30
CA HIS A 84 7.17 -4.62 -9.93
C HIS A 84 5.71 -5.04 -9.75
N ASN A 85 4.78 -4.69 -10.66
CA ASN A 85 3.35 -5.03 -10.50
C ASN A 85 2.95 -6.37 -11.14
N ARG A 86 3.91 -7.23 -11.52
CA ARG A 86 3.59 -8.53 -12.10
C ARG A 86 3.01 -9.45 -11.02
N LYS A 87 1.93 -10.15 -11.34
CA LYS A 87 1.46 -11.27 -10.51
C LYS A 87 2.51 -12.37 -10.57
N ALA A 88 2.90 -12.89 -9.41
CA ALA A 88 3.58 -14.18 -9.32
C ALA A 88 2.66 -15.30 -9.83
#